data_AF-A0A1N7QS53-F1
#
_entry.id   AF-A0A1N7QS53-F1
#
_cell.length_a   1.000
_cell.length_b   1.000
_cell.length_c   1.000
_cell.angle_alpha   90.00
_cell.angle_beta   90.00
_cell.angle_gamma   90.00
#
_symmetry.space_group_name_H-M   'P 1'
#
loop_
_entity.id
_entity.type
_entity.pdbx_description
1 polymer ?
#
loop_
_entity_poly.entity_id
_entity_poly.type
_entity_poly.pdbx_seq_one_letter_code
_entity_poly.pdbx_strand_id
1 'polypeptide(L)'
;MSSDVSRAIGVHHKTARQIQDEALAAIHGWFDKLQARDDVDAIVARTPLQAGIHSEILLEYEPTRIVFDVMPGWEPDDEDGLHAEGGGGPLSPEAVQESLAPVLREAVLERIARLAGKPHLNHHFRFRAQFPTTGGRLRLTLVDHTDAHKQQWLRERVAQYIDQAVLNGSQPTDPLHVSLLCGHLLDARLFPEPDYARLVCIFQRLLALNAGQPSLAELRGSLIHALRRWSEQQYLPRYVDVSQDPFRQNIYARKPGAALDPQDRGIDLLLYAATLILRHEPGYARPTGLGFLEIARDLGSARAAAMLAEGSGAHPAECTRLTDELVDCAANDVLATVTIAIRQETPAAYVRSLEFITRLLRAGFPAGYRIAFKSTARHYLPVKGLARSDMHRFFANAAQHPQAHDALQAYACAAIQPYEWYTDAEAEKACLSGTYAAFALGLADASRFALLRHYMDQVDDEHQSVQDRYTAVFLEHHGLTPDTVSTAVACLRRCTDGFKLPARFAVDDAQTLTLLADALADLPEHERAHVRAHVRARLFGSDKKLAALARKADDARKAPLLRLLEP
;
A
#
# COMPACT_ATOMS: atom_id res chain seq x y z
N MET A 1 -41.60 9.64 -31.75
CA MET A 1 -41.76 8.18 -31.79
C MET A 1 -40.48 7.56 -31.23
N SER A 2 -40.61 6.85 -30.10
CA SER A 2 -39.70 5.86 -29.51
C SER A 2 -38.24 6.29 -29.23
N SER A 3 -37.65 6.11 -28.04
CA SER A 3 -37.85 5.01 -27.10
C SER A 3 -37.48 5.46 -25.69
N ASP A 4 -38.47 5.32 -24.81
CA ASP A 4 -38.37 5.33 -23.37
C ASP A 4 -37.74 3.98 -22.98
N VAL A 5 -36.54 3.99 -22.41
CA VAL A 5 -35.80 2.76 -22.07
C VAL A 5 -35.75 2.60 -20.55
N SER A 6 -36.70 1.79 -20.09
CA SER A 6 -36.58 0.84 -18.98
C SER A 6 -36.51 1.40 -17.54
N ARG A 7 -37.62 1.98 -17.07
CA ARG A 7 -38.06 1.82 -15.67
C ARG A 7 -38.76 0.47 -15.56
N ALA A 8 -38.08 -0.54 -15.02
CA ALA A 8 -38.73 -1.80 -14.68
C ALA A 8 -39.72 -1.56 -13.53
N ILE A 9 -41.00 -1.66 -13.86
CA ILE A 9 -42.13 -1.73 -12.96
C ILE A 9 -42.08 -3.09 -12.25
N GLY A 10 -42.04 -3.06 -10.92
CA GLY A 10 -42.20 -4.22 -10.06
C GLY A 10 -42.79 -3.77 -8.73
N VAL A 11 -44.04 -3.30 -8.77
CA VAL A 11 -44.76 -2.90 -7.56
C VAL A 11 -45.17 -4.17 -6.82
N HIS A 12 -44.28 -4.69 -5.98
CA HIS A 12 -44.66 -5.66 -4.98
C HIS A 12 -45.51 -4.92 -3.94
N HIS A 13 -46.84 -4.99 -4.06
CA HIS A 13 -47.79 -4.52 -3.04
C HIS A 13 -47.74 -5.42 -1.80
N LYS A 14 -46.56 -5.50 -1.16
CA LYS A 14 -46.43 -6.15 0.14
C LYS A 14 -46.99 -5.20 1.19
N THR A 15 -47.91 -5.71 1.98
CA THR A 15 -48.43 -5.04 3.16
C THR A 15 -47.33 -4.92 4.23
N ALA A 16 -47.46 -3.95 5.14
CA ALA A 16 -46.56 -3.80 6.28
C ALA A 16 -46.38 -5.12 7.06
N ARG A 17 -47.48 -5.86 7.24
CA ARG A 17 -47.49 -7.16 7.92
C ARG A 17 -46.68 -8.22 7.18
N GLN A 18 -46.81 -8.30 5.84
CA GLN A 18 -46.00 -9.24 5.06
C GLN A 18 -44.51 -8.92 5.14
N ILE A 19 -44.13 -7.64 5.10
CA ILE A 19 -42.73 -7.22 5.25
C ILE A 19 -42.21 -7.60 6.63
N GLN A 20 -43.01 -7.36 7.67
CA GLN A 20 -42.68 -7.75 9.03
C GLN A 20 -42.49 -9.27 9.17
N ASP A 21 -43.44 -10.07 8.68
CA ASP A 21 -43.39 -11.53 8.79
C ASP A 21 -42.17 -12.12 8.03
N GLU A 22 -41.87 -11.60 6.84
CA GLU A 22 -40.68 -11.98 6.08
C GLU A 22 -39.38 -11.60 6.78
N ALA A 23 -39.29 -10.38 7.32
CA ALA A 23 -38.11 -9.92 8.04
C ALA A 23 -37.90 -10.72 9.33
N LEU A 24 -38.96 -11.02 10.08
CA LEU A 24 -38.91 -11.88 11.27
C LEU A 24 -38.45 -13.30 10.91
N ALA A 25 -39.03 -13.90 9.86
CA ALA A 25 -38.63 -15.21 9.39
C ALA A 25 -37.15 -15.24 8.97
N ALA A 26 -36.67 -14.18 8.30
CA ALA A 26 -35.27 -14.05 7.91
C ALA A 26 -34.35 -13.90 9.13
N ILE A 27 -34.71 -13.08 10.12
CA ILE A 27 -33.96 -12.91 11.38
C ILE A 27 -33.85 -14.25 12.11
N HIS A 28 -34.97 -14.94 12.32
CA HIS A 28 -34.98 -16.23 12.98
C HIS A 28 -34.15 -17.26 12.22
N GLY A 29 -34.35 -17.37 10.90
CA GLY A 29 -33.59 -18.29 10.05
C GLY A 29 -32.08 -18.01 10.05
N TRP A 30 -31.68 -16.74 10.11
CA TRP A 30 -30.26 -16.37 10.24
C TRP A 30 -29.69 -16.82 11.59
N PHE A 31 -30.37 -16.53 12.70
CA PHE A 31 -29.92 -16.96 14.03
C PHE A 31 -29.96 -18.49 14.20
N ASP A 32 -30.90 -19.20 13.56
CA ASP A 32 -30.97 -20.66 13.57
C ASP A 32 -29.76 -21.26 12.86
N LYS A 33 -29.40 -20.72 11.68
CA LYS A 33 -28.17 -21.10 10.97
C LYS A 33 -26.93 -20.80 11.80
N LEU A 34 -26.88 -19.65 12.45
CA LEU A 34 -25.76 -19.28 13.31
C LEU A 34 -25.61 -20.28 14.47
N GLN A 35 -26.72 -20.63 15.14
CA GLN A 35 -26.71 -21.56 16.26
C GLN A 35 -26.41 -23.02 15.85
N ALA A 36 -26.68 -23.39 14.60
CA ALA A 36 -26.39 -24.72 14.07
C ALA A 36 -24.92 -24.92 13.66
N ARG A 37 -24.09 -23.87 13.73
CA ARG A 37 -22.67 -23.97 13.41
C ARG A 37 -21.93 -24.79 14.47
N ASP A 38 -21.16 -25.78 14.01
CA ASP A 38 -20.31 -26.66 14.83
C ASP A 38 -18.84 -26.22 14.88
N ASP A 39 -18.44 -25.29 14.01
CA ASP A 39 -17.08 -24.76 13.89
C ASP A 39 -16.76 -23.61 14.85
N VAL A 40 -17.77 -23.06 15.56
CA VAL A 40 -17.65 -21.83 16.36
C VAL A 40 -16.60 -21.97 17.47
N ASP A 41 -16.64 -23.07 18.21
CA ASP A 41 -15.71 -23.31 19.32
C ASP A 41 -14.27 -23.48 18.81
N ALA A 42 -14.10 -24.15 17.66
CA ALA A 42 -12.79 -24.30 17.02
C ALA A 42 -12.24 -22.95 16.54
N ILE A 43 -13.10 -22.06 16.01
CA ILE A 43 -12.69 -20.72 15.58
C ILE A 43 -12.16 -19.90 16.77
N VAL A 44 -12.91 -19.82 17.87
CA VAL A 44 -12.48 -19.01 19.02
C VAL A 44 -11.31 -19.62 19.79
N ALA A 45 -11.11 -20.95 19.71
CA ALA A 45 -9.98 -21.62 20.33
C ALA A 45 -8.62 -21.30 19.66
N ARG A 46 -8.61 -20.74 18.45
CA ARG A 46 -7.39 -20.36 17.72
C ARG A 46 -6.58 -19.27 18.43
N THR A 47 -7.20 -18.50 19.31
CA THR A 47 -6.59 -17.34 19.94
C THR A 47 -7.20 -17.08 21.33
N PRO A 48 -6.38 -16.71 22.32
CA PRO A 48 -6.87 -16.39 23.65
C PRO A 48 -7.63 -15.05 23.71
N LEU A 49 -7.69 -14.30 22.60
CA LEU A 49 -8.18 -12.93 22.52
C LEU A 49 -9.50 -12.79 21.75
N GLN A 50 -10.20 -13.88 21.44
CA GLN A 50 -11.47 -13.83 20.70
C GLN A 50 -12.65 -14.22 21.60
N ALA A 51 -13.51 -13.24 21.92
CA ALA A 51 -14.70 -13.45 22.74
C ALA A 51 -15.93 -13.91 21.92
N GLY A 52 -15.90 -13.74 20.60
CA GLY A 52 -16.91 -14.27 19.69
C GLY A 52 -16.63 -13.96 18.22
N ILE A 53 -17.56 -14.37 17.35
CA ILE A 53 -17.37 -14.30 15.88
C ILE A 53 -17.98 -13.03 15.27
N HIS A 54 -19.24 -12.72 15.56
CA HIS A 54 -19.95 -11.61 14.93
C HIS A 54 -20.02 -10.38 15.85
N SER A 55 -19.56 -9.23 15.36
CA SER A 55 -19.68 -7.93 16.03
C SER A 55 -20.74 -7.03 15.41
N GLU A 56 -21.07 -7.23 14.13
CA GLU A 56 -22.07 -6.43 13.45
C GLU A 56 -22.72 -7.19 12.30
N ILE A 57 -24.01 -6.92 12.06
CA ILE A 57 -24.78 -7.43 10.92
C ILE A 57 -25.73 -6.36 10.41
N LEU A 58 -25.89 -6.30 9.08
CA LEU A 58 -26.90 -5.51 8.39
C LEU A 58 -27.89 -6.43 7.67
N LEU A 59 -29.17 -6.33 8.02
CA LEU A 59 -30.27 -6.91 7.25
C LEU A 59 -30.68 -5.93 6.15
N GLU A 60 -30.45 -6.27 4.91
CA GLU A 60 -30.92 -5.52 3.76
C GLU A 60 -32.20 -6.14 3.21
N TYR A 61 -33.31 -5.44 3.40
CA TYR A 61 -34.60 -5.87 2.87
C TYR A 61 -34.80 -5.30 1.46
N GLU A 62 -35.08 -6.17 0.51
CA GLU A 62 -35.65 -5.83 -0.78
C GLU A 62 -36.95 -6.63 -0.98
N PRO A 63 -37.95 -6.11 -1.71
CA PRO A 63 -39.18 -6.85 -1.96
C PRO A 63 -38.96 -8.22 -2.62
N THR A 64 -37.86 -8.40 -3.35
CA THR A 64 -37.51 -9.65 -4.04
C THR A 64 -36.51 -10.52 -3.26
N ARG A 65 -35.79 -9.99 -2.27
CA ARG A 65 -34.76 -10.72 -1.52
C ARG A 65 -34.44 -10.06 -0.18
N ILE A 66 -33.97 -10.87 0.78
CA ILE A 66 -33.37 -10.36 2.02
C ILE A 66 -31.92 -10.83 2.05
N VAL A 67 -30.98 -9.90 2.25
CA VAL A 67 -29.54 -10.18 2.34
C VAL A 67 -29.08 -9.85 3.76
N PHE A 68 -28.20 -10.69 4.31
CA PHE A 68 -27.48 -10.41 5.54
C PHE A 68 -26.04 -10.11 5.20
N ASP A 69 -25.62 -8.87 5.39
CA ASP A 69 -24.21 -8.51 5.37
C ASP A 69 -23.63 -8.69 6.77
N VAL A 70 -22.62 -9.56 6.88
CA VAL A 70 -21.93 -9.88 8.13
C VAL A 70 -20.66 -9.07 8.34
N MET A 71 -20.32 -8.18 7.40
CA MET A 71 -19.21 -7.21 7.46
C MET A 71 -19.58 -5.88 6.77
N PRO A 72 -20.65 -5.18 7.19
CA PRO A 72 -21.14 -3.99 6.49
C PRO A 72 -20.21 -2.77 6.57
N GLY A 73 -19.20 -2.80 7.45
CA GLY A 73 -18.33 -1.67 7.76
C GLY A 73 -17.23 -1.39 6.73
N TRP A 74 -17.57 -0.98 5.51
CA TRP A 74 -16.61 -0.54 4.47
C TRP A 74 -17.09 0.63 3.60
N GLU A 75 -18.29 1.17 3.80
CA GLU A 75 -18.86 2.22 2.93
C GLU A 75 -19.01 3.57 3.64
N PRO A 76 -18.70 4.70 2.98
CA PRO A 76 -18.83 6.05 3.56
C PRO A 76 -20.27 6.44 3.94
N ASP A 77 -21.30 5.75 3.42
CA ASP A 77 -22.71 5.92 3.80
C ASP A 77 -23.13 4.96 4.94
N ASP A 78 -22.22 4.69 5.89
CA ASP A 78 -22.45 3.74 6.98
C ASP A 78 -23.38 4.24 8.10
N GLU A 79 -23.79 5.51 8.05
CA GLU A 79 -24.62 6.12 9.08
C GLU A 79 -26.10 5.70 8.99
N ASP A 80 -26.71 5.56 10.17
CA ASP A 80 -28.17 5.42 10.27
C ASP A 80 -28.82 6.71 9.76
N GLY A 81 -29.86 6.58 8.94
CA GLY A 81 -30.47 7.72 8.29
C GLY A 81 -31.26 7.37 7.04
N LEU A 82 -31.92 8.39 6.50
CA LEU A 82 -32.64 8.30 5.24
C LEU A 82 -31.71 8.68 4.08
N HIS A 83 -31.48 7.73 3.20
CA HIS A 83 -30.63 7.86 2.02
C HIS A 83 -31.51 8.06 0.78
N ALA A 84 -31.18 9.05 -0.05
CA ALA A 84 -32.01 9.44 -1.20
C ALA A 84 -32.07 8.38 -2.32
N GLU A 85 -31.10 7.48 -2.37
CA GLU A 85 -31.02 6.40 -3.37
C GLU A 85 -31.86 5.18 -2.99
N GLY A 86 -32.31 4.41 -3.99
CA GLY A 86 -33.00 3.13 -3.78
C GLY A 86 -34.39 3.20 -3.13
N GLY A 87 -35.13 4.30 -3.34
CA GLY A 87 -36.52 4.45 -2.88
C GLY A 87 -37.53 3.57 -3.63
N GLY A 88 -38.81 3.69 -3.25
CA GLY A 88 -39.93 2.97 -3.89
C GLY A 88 -40.49 1.81 -3.06
N GLY A 89 -40.19 1.78 -1.75
CA GLY A 89 -40.82 0.85 -0.82
C GLY A 89 -42.24 1.26 -0.43
N PRO A 90 -43.08 0.33 0.05
CA PRO A 90 -44.49 0.59 0.37
C PRO A 90 -44.72 1.24 1.74
N LEU A 91 -43.67 1.39 2.57
CA LEU A 91 -43.76 1.98 3.91
C LEU A 91 -43.12 3.37 3.95
N SER A 92 -43.64 4.28 4.78
CA SER A 92 -42.95 5.53 5.07
C SER A 92 -41.76 5.29 6.02
N PRO A 93 -40.75 6.19 6.04
CA PRO A 93 -39.67 6.13 7.03
C PRO A 93 -40.20 6.02 8.47
N GLU A 94 -41.23 6.80 8.81
CA GLU A 94 -41.87 6.80 10.13
C GLU A 94 -42.53 5.46 10.43
N ALA A 95 -43.23 4.87 9.46
CA ALA A 95 -43.86 3.55 9.64
C ALA A 95 -42.80 2.44 9.90
N VAL A 96 -41.64 2.52 9.25
CA VAL A 96 -40.53 1.59 9.52
C VAL A 96 -40.00 1.81 10.93
N GLN A 97 -39.78 3.05 11.36
CA GLN A 97 -39.24 3.37 12.69
C GLN A 97 -40.20 3.05 13.83
N GLU A 98 -41.48 3.39 13.70
CA GLU A 98 -42.45 3.35 14.79
C GLU A 98 -43.18 2.00 14.89
N SER A 99 -43.34 1.28 13.78
CA SER A 99 -44.12 0.02 13.75
C SER A 99 -43.26 -1.22 13.50
N LEU A 100 -42.38 -1.18 12.48
CA LEU A 100 -41.59 -2.35 12.11
C LEU A 100 -40.40 -2.56 13.04
N ALA A 101 -39.60 -1.52 13.28
CA ALA A 101 -38.37 -1.59 14.04
C ALA A 101 -38.53 -2.14 15.47
N PRO A 102 -39.56 -1.76 16.25
CA PRO A 102 -39.73 -2.28 17.61
C PRO A 102 -39.95 -3.80 17.64
N VAL A 103 -40.76 -4.33 16.72
CA VAL A 103 -41.06 -5.77 16.63
C VAL A 103 -39.82 -6.56 16.24
N LEU A 104 -39.07 -6.08 15.24
CA LEU A 104 -37.82 -6.72 14.84
C LEU A 104 -36.76 -6.65 15.94
N ARG A 105 -36.68 -5.52 16.66
CA ARG A 105 -35.79 -5.33 17.81
C ARG A 105 -36.05 -6.34 18.91
N GLU A 106 -37.31 -6.56 19.29
CA GLU A 106 -37.68 -7.56 20.30
C GLU A 106 -37.26 -8.97 19.89
N ALA A 107 -37.54 -9.35 18.63
CA ALA A 107 -37.13 -10.64 18.09
C ALA A 107 -35.60 -10.83 18.11
N VAL A 108 -34.83 -9.79 17.74
CA VAL A 108 -33.36 -9.83 17.78
C VAL A 108 -32.85 -9.95 19.22
N LEU A 109 -33.40 -9.16 20.17
CA LEU A 109 -33.01 -9.21 21.58
C LEU A 109 -33.26 -10.59 22.20
N GLU A 110 -34.39 -11.21 21.88
CA GLU A 110 -34.70 -12.57 22.34
C GLU A 110 -33.65 -13.58 21.84
N ARG A 111 -33.25 -13.49 20.56
CA ARG A 111 -32.23 -14.37 19.99
C ARG A 111 -30.85 -14.12 20.60
N ILE A 112 -30.47 -12.87 20.84
CA ILE A 112 -29.22 -12.50 21.54
C ILE A 112 -29.21 -13.12 22.94
N ALA A 113 -30.30 -13.02 23.70
CA ALA A 113 -30.39 -13.59 25.05
C ALA A 113 -30.19 -15.12 25.06
N ARG A 114 -30.70 -15.84 24.06
CA ARG A 114 -30.47 -17.30 23.91
C ARG A 114 -29.03 -17.68 23.55
N LEU A 115 -28.25 -16.72 23.07
CA LEU A 115 -26.83 -16.85 22.75
C LEU A 115 -25.91 -16.26 23.84
N ALA A 116 -26.45 -15.77 24.96
CA ALA A 116 -25.68 -15.23 26.06
C ALA A 116 -24.60 -16.23 26.52
N GLY A 117 -23.37 -15.74 26.73
CA GLY A 117 -22.22 -16.57 27.10
C GLY A 117 -21.66 -17.49 26.01
N LYS A 118 -22.33 -17.63 24.85
CA LYS A 118 -21.82 -18.48 23.74
C LYS A 118 -20.93 -17.67 22.78
N PRO A 119 -19.93 -18.28 22.13
CA PRO A 119 -18.97 -17.58 21.27
C PRO A 119 -19.51 -17.11 19.89
N HIS A 120 -20.81 -17.21 19.65
CA HIS A 120 -21.42 -16.84 18.37
C HIS A 120 -21.36 -15.31 18.14
N LEU A 121 -21.66 -14.54 19.18
CA LEU A 121 -21.63 -13.08 19.17
C LEU A 121 -20.43 -12.60 19.99
N ASN A 122 -19.77 -11.55 19.51
CA ASN A 122 -18.68 -10.90 20.23
C ASN A 122 -19.23 -10.15 21.48
N HIS A 123 -18.33 -9.60 22.30
CA HIS A 123 -18.70 -8.86 23.51
C HIS A 123 -19.58 -7.63 23.20
N HIS A 124 -19.38 -7.03 22.04
CA HIS A 124 -20.26 -6.02 21.45
C HIS A 124 -20.87 -6.59 20.17
N PHE A 125 -22.18 -6.45 20.01
CA PHE A 125 -22.92 -6.88 18.84
C PHE A 125 -23.94 -5.84 18.41
N ARG A 126 -23.82 -5.36 17.16
CA ARG A 126 -24.77 -4.45 16.55
C ARG A 126 -25.59 -5.15 15.46
N PHE A 127 -26.90 -4.97 15.49
CA PHE A 127 -27.82 -5.44 14.45
C PHE A 127 -28.50 -4.25 13.80
N ARG A 128 -28.16 -3.99 12.54
CA ARG A 128 -28.74 -2.94 11.71
C ARG A 128 -29.73 -3.54 10.72
N ALA A 129 -30.66 -2.71 10.26
CA ALA A 129 -31.54 -3.06 9.16
C ALA A 129 -31.67 -1.89 8.19
N GLN A 130 -31.92 -2.22 6.93
CA GLN A 130 -32.12 -1.26 5.85
C GLN A 130 -33.35 -1.64 5.05
N PHE A 131 -34.27 -0.69 4.90
CA PHE A 131 -35.54 -0.88 4.20
C PHE A 131 -35.73 0.20 3.12
N PRO A 132 -36.19 -0.16 1.90
CA PRO A 132 -36.72 0.82 0.97
C PRO A 132 -38.02 1.40 1.55
N THR A 133 -38.14 2.72 1.49
CA THR A 133 -39.30 3.48 1.96
C THR A 133 -39.85 4.37 0.85
N THR A 134 -40.95 5.06 1.13
CA THR A 134 -41.49 6.11 0.24
C THR A 134 -40.54 7.30 0.08
N GLY A 135 -39.65 7.55 1.05
CA GLY A 135 -38.72 8.68 1.06
C GLY A 135 -37.28 8.37 0.65
N GLY A 136 -36.97 7.11 0.31
CA GLY A 136 -35.60 6.64 0.09
C GLY A 136 -35.30 5.35 0.86
N ARG A 137 -34.04 4.94 0.97
CA ARG A 137 -33.65 3.81 1.84
C ARG A 137 -33.42 4.31 3.25
N LEU A 138 -34.15 3.75 4.21
CA LEU A 138 -33.93 4.03 5.62
C LEU A 138 -33.03 2.95 6.22
N ARG A 139 -31.87 3.35 6.73
CA ARG A 139 -30.98 2.54 7.54
C ARG A 139 -31.15 2.88 9.02
N LEU A 140 -31.22 1.88 9.87
CA LEU A 140 -31.39 2.06 11.32
C LEU A 140 -30.77 0.91 12.12
N THR A 141 -30.23 1.23 13.29
CA THR A 141 -29.80 0.27 14.30
C THR A 141 -31.01 -0.26 15.07
N LEU A 142 -31.29 -1.56 14.94
CA LEU A 142 -32.34 -2.23 15.72
C LEU A 142 -31.87 -2.54 17.13
N VAL A 143 -30.63 -3.05 17.26
CA VAL A 143 -30.03 -3.41 18.54
C VAL A 143 -28.54 -3.04 18.54
N ASP A 144 -28.08 -2.36 19.59
CA ASP A 144 -26.66 -2.20 19.95
C ASP A 144 -26.48 -2.83 21.34
N HIS A 145 -26.00 -4.08 21.38
CA HIS A 145 -25.92 -4.90 22.59
C HIS A 145 -24.47 -5.06 23.07
N THR A 146 -24.28 -4.96 24.39
CA THR A 146 -23.00 -5.24 25.04
C THR A 146 -23.17 -6.31 26.11
N ASP A 147 -22.41 -7.40 26.00
CA ASP A 147 -22.29 -8.45 27.00
C ASP A 147 -21.18 -8.07 27.99
N ALA A 148 -21.59 -7.52 29.15
CA ALA A 148 -20.67 -7.02 30.16
C ALA A 148 -19.74 -8.11 30.72
N HIS A 149 -20.22 -9.36 30.79
CA HIS A 149 -19.42 -10.48 31.30
C HIS A 149 -18.31 -10.84 30.30
N LYS A 150 -18.63 -10.96 29.00
CA LYS A 150 -17.62 -11.16 27.95
C LYS A 150 -16.66 -9.99 27.86
N GLN A 151 -17.15 -8.77 28.01
CA GLN A 151 -16.32 -7.57 27.99
C GLN A 151 -15.27 -7.61 29.12
N GLN A 152 -15.70 -7.93 30.34
CA GLN A 152 -14.80 -8.07 31.48
C GLN A 152 -13.80 -9.22 31.29
N TRP A 153 -14.28 -10.39 30.85
CA TRP A 153 -13.42 -11.53 30.53
C TRP A 153 -12.36 -11.17 29.49
N LEU A 154 -12.74 -10.47 28.41
CA LEU A 154 -11.82 -10.09 27.35
C LEU A 154 -10.76 -9.09 27.85
N ARG A 155 -11.14 -8.13 28.70
CA ARG A 155 -10.18 -7.20 29.34
C ARG A 155 -9.12 -7.96 30.14
N GLU A 156 -9.53 -8.93 30.94
CA GLU A 156 -8.63 -9.76 31.75
C GLU A 156 -7.68 -10.58 30.86
N ARG A 157 -8.21 -11.18 29.78
CA ARG A 157 -7.40 -11.93 28.81
C ARG A 157 -6.41 -11.05 28.06
N VAL A 158 -6.82 -9.86 27.64
CA VAL A 158 -5.93 -8.86 27.01
C VAL A 158 -4.82 -8.45 27.98
N ALA A 159 -5.16 -8.13 29.23
CA ALA A 159 -4.17 -7.75 30.25
C ALA A 159 -3.17 -8.89 30.52
N GLN A 160 -3.66 -10.13 30.68
CA GLN A 160 -2.82 -11.31 30.88
C GLN A 160 -1.89 -11.56 29.68
N TYR A 161 -2.41 -11.46 28.45
CA TYR A 161 -1.63 -11.67 27.24
C TYR A 161 -0.53 -10.62 27.09
N ILE A 162 -0.84 -9.35 27.34
CA ILE A 162 0.15 -8.26 27.31
C ILE A 162 1.27 -8.53 28.31
N ASP A 163 0.93 -8.87 29.55
CA ASP A 163 1.94 -9.13 30.58
C ASP A 163 2.82 -10.33 30.21
N GLN A 164 2.22 -11.46 29.86
CA GLN A 164 2.94 -12.73 29.67
C GLN A 164 3.66 -12.82 28.32
N ALA A 165 3.00 -12.46 27.23
CA ALA A 165 3.49 -12.68 25.87
C ALA A 165 4.21 -11.46 25.28
N VAL A 166 3.86 -10.24 25.71
CA VAL A 166 4.42 -9.00 25.13
C VAL A 166 5.49 -8.38 26.02
N LEU A 167 5.14 -8.04 27.27
CA LEU A 167 6.05 -7.34 28.18
C LEU A 167 7.13 -8.28 28.74
N ASN A 168 6.72 -9.41 29.32
CA ASN A 168 7.63 -10.40 29.90
C ASN A 168 8.01 -11.53 28.92
N GLY A 169 7.38 -11.55 27.74
CA GLY A 169 7.67 -12.52 26.69
C GLY A 169 8.99 -12.25 25.97
N SER A 170 9.59 -13.31 25.41
CA SER A 170 10.82 -13.24 24.60
C SER A 170 10.68 -13.86 23.21
N GLN A 171 9.53 -14.46 22.91
CA GLN A 171 9.27 -15.13 21.64
C GLN A 171 8.47 -14.22 20.70
N PRO A 172 8.61 -14.39 19.37
CA PRO A 172 7.69 -13.81 18.41
C PRO A 172 6.24 -14.14 18.72
N THR A 173 5.34 -13.23 18.38
CA THR A 173 3.89 -13.37 18.63
C THR A 173 3.16 -13.78 17.36
N ASP A 174 2.10 -14.57 17.52
CA ASP A 174 1.26 -15.00 16.40
C ASP A 174 0.54 -13.81 15.72
N PRO A 175 0.50 -13.73 14.37
CA PRO A 175 -0.15 -12.64 13.64
C PRO A 175 -1.63 -12.44 14.00
N LEU A 176 -2.39 -13.52 14.19
CA LEU A 176 -3.81 -13.45 14.55
C LEU A 176 -3.98 -12.83 15.94
N HIS A 177 -3.11 -13.18 16.89
CA HIS A 177 -3.14 -12.58 18.22
C HIS A 177 -2.90 -11.07 18.15
N VAL A 178 -1.92 -10.64 17.36
CA VAL A 178 -1.59 -9.21 17.25
C VAL A 178 -2.68 -8.43 16.55
N SER A 179 -3.24 -8.95 15.47
CA SER A 179 -4.35 -8.31 14.75
C SER A 179 -5.53 -8.02 15.69
N LEU A 180 -5.96 -9.02 16.48
CA LEU A 180 -7.03 -8.84 17.47
C LEU A 180 -6.61 -7.92 18.62
N LEU A 181 -5.39 -8.07 19.15
CA LEU A 181 -4.90 -7.25 20.25
C LEU A 181 -4.88 -5.75 19.90
N CYS A 182 -4.41 -5.40 18.70
CA CYS A 182 -4.38 -4.02 18.21
C CYS A 182 -5.79 -3.43 18.12
N GLY A 183 -6.77 -4.20 17.63
CA GLY A 183 -8.17 -3.79 17.60
C GLY A 183 -8.73 -3.57 19.01
N HIS A 184 -8.52 -4.51 19.92
CA HIS A 184 -9.04 -4.44 21.29
C HIS A 184 -8.49 -3.26 22.07
N LEU A 185 -7.16 -3.02 21.98
CA LEU A 185 -6.49 -1.94 22.70
C LEU A 185 -6.94 -0.53 22.28
N LEU A 186 -7.52 -0.40 21.08
CA LEU A 186 -8.02 0.86 20.51
C LEU A 186 -9.55 0.93 20.47
N ASP A 187 -10.23 -0.08 21.04
CA ASP A 187 -11.68 -0.10 21.17
C ASP A 187 -12.10 0.65 22.44
N ALA A 188 -12.69 1.83 22.27
CA ALA A 188 -13.19 2.66 23.37
C ALA A 188 -14.29 1.98 24.20
N ARG A 189 -14.98 0.96 23.68
CA ARG A 189 -15.94 0.16 24.45
C ARG A 189 -15.20 -0.76 25.42
N LEU A 190 -14.07 -1.33 25.01
CA LEU A 190 -13.23 -2.15 25.89
C LEU A 190 -12.38 -1.29 26.82
N PHE A 191 -11.69 -0.27 26.32
CA PHE A 191 -10.81 0.58 27.12
C PHE A 191 -11.19 2.06 26.91
N PRO A 192 -12.17 2.58 27.67
CA PRO A 192 -12.69 3.94 27.49
C PRO A 192 -11.69 5.04 27.86
N GLU A 193 -10.74 4.75 28.74
CA GLU A 193 -9.68 5.65 29.17
C GLU A 193 -8.31 5.04 28.83
N PRO A 194 -7.89 5.09 27.55
CA PRO A 194 -6.63 4.48 27.14
C PRO A 194 -5.43 5.28 27.67
N ASP A 195 -4.47 4.57 28.26
CA ASP A 195 -3.13 5.11 28.50
C ASP A 195 -2.33 5.08 27.20
N TYR A 196 -2.36 6.19 26.46
CA TYR A 196 -1.71 6.30 25.15
C TYR A 196 -0.19 6.05 25.21
N ALA A 197 0.48 6.46 26.29
CA ALA A 197 1.92 6.22 26.44
C ALA A 197 2.20 4.71 26.58
N ARG A 198 1.40 4.02 27.40
CA ARG A 198 1.49 2.57 27.55
C ARG A 198 1.15 1.84 26.25
N LEU A 199 0.15 2.30 25.49
CA LEU A 199 -0.18 1.74 24.18
C LEU A 199 1.00 1.81 23.21
N VAL A 200 1.65 2.97 23.10
CA VAL A 200 2.84 3.13 22.26
C VAL A 200 3.94 2.16 22.70
N CYS A 201 4.21 2.01 24.01
CA CYS A 201 5.18 1.04 24.51
C CYS A 201 4.83 -0.41 24.15
N ILE A 202 3.56 -0.81 24.27
CA ILE A 202 3.09 -2.16 23.89
C ILE A 202 3.32 -2.40 22.40
N PHE A 203 2.95 -1.45 21.54
CA PHE A 203 3.11 -1.59 20.10
C PHE A 203 4.58 -1.63 19.67
N GLN A 204 5.43 -0.80 20.28
CA GLN A 204 6.88 -0.86 20.05
C GLN A 204 7.47 -2.20 20.48
N ARG A 205 7.02 -2.74 21.62
CA ARG A 205 7.45 -4.05 22.11
C ARG A 205 7.03 -5.18 21.17
N LEU A 206 5.81 -5.14 20.64
CA LEU A 206 5.33 -6.11 19.63
C LEU A 206 6.21 -6.08 18.38
N LEU A 207 6.53 -4.89 17.86
CA LEU A 207 7.42 -4.75 16.70
C LEU A 207 8.83 -5.29 17.00
N ALA A 208 9.35 -5.05 18.20
CA ALA A 208 10.67 -5.52 18.61
C ALA A 208 10.74 -7.05 18.77
N LEU A 209 9.72 -7.68 19.36
CA LEU A 209 9.65 -9.15 19.52
C LEU A 209 9.61 -9.90 18.19
N ASN A 210 9.02 -9.27 17.17
CA ASN A 210 8.87 -9.86 15.84
C ASN A 210 9.92 -9.35 14.85
N ALA A 211 10.93 -8.61 15.31
CA ALA A 211 12.00 -8.13 14.45
C ALA A 211 12.72 -9.32 13.78
N GLY A 212 12.92 -9.22 12.46
CA GLY A 212 13.55 -10.28 11.66
C GLY A 212 12.65 -11.46 11.30
N GLN A 213 11.39 -11.49 11.75
CA GLN A 213 10.45 -12.55 11.39
C GLN A 213 9.79 -12.29 10.02
N PRO A 214 9.50 -13.32 9.22
CA PRO A 214 8.78 -13.18 7.95
C PRO A 214 7.39 -12.52 8.12
N SER A 215 6.73 -12.75 9.25
CA SER A 215 5.39 -12.22 9.57
C SER A 215 5.37 -10.76 10.01
N LEU A 216 6.54 -10.11 10.15
CA LEU A 216 6.61 -8.73 10.66
C LEU A 216 5.86 -7.73 9.78
N ALA A 217 5.85 -7.93 8.45
CA ALA A 217 5.13 -7.06 7.53
C ALA A 217 3.61 -7.14 7.73
N GLU A 218 3.06 -8.34 7.85
CA GLU A 218 1.64 -8.58 8.15
C GLU A 218 1.22 -7.97 9.49
N LEU A 219 2.06 -8.16 10.52
CA LEU A 219 1.85 -7.60 11.84
C LEU A 219 1.83 -6.06 11.81
N ARG A 220 2.81 -5.45 11.12
CA ARG A 220 2.86 -3.98 10.93
C ARG A 220 1.60 -3.48 10.24
N GLY A 221 1.17 -4.15 9.16
CA GLY A 221 -0.07 -3.79 8.45
C GLY A 221 -1.29 -3.83 9.38
N SER A 222 -1.41 -4.87 10.22
CA SER A 222 -2.50 -4.98 11.20
C SER A 222 -2.50 -3.84 12.22
N LEU A 223 -1.31 -3.49 12.75
CA LEU A 223 -1.15 -2.38 13.68
C LEU A 223 -1.47 -1.03 13.03
N ILE A 224 -0.91 -0.77 11.84
CA ILE A 224 -1.11 0.48 11.09
C ILE A 224 -2.58 0.65 10.73
N HIS A 225 -3.23 -0.42 10.28
CA HIS A 225 -4.67 -0.42 9.99
C HIS A 225 -5.49 -0.06 11.25
N ALA A 226 -5.21 -0.69 12.40
CA ALA A 226 -5.92 -0.39 13.64
C ALA A 226 -5.70 1.06 14.11
N LEU A 227 -4.45 1.56 14.03
CA LEU A 227 -4.11 2.94 14.39
C LEU A 227 -4.74 3.97 13.44
N ARG A 228 -4.74 3.69 12.13
CA ARG A 228 -5.40 4.55 11.14
C ARG A 228 -6.90 4.63 11.40
N ARG A 229 -7.55 3.48 11.61
CA ARG A 229 -8.97 3.41 11.96
C ARG A 229 -9.28 4.21 13.22
N TRP A 230 -8.50 4.04 14.27
CA TRP A 230 -8.64 4.82 15.50
C TRP A 230 -8.44 6.33 15.25
N SER A 231 -7.43 6.70 14.47
CA SER A 231 -7.12 8.10 14.14
C SER A 231 -8.28 8.75 13.41
N GLU A 232 -8.77 8.14 12.34
CA GLU A 232 -9.79 8.71 11.45
C GLU A 232 -11.21 8.61 12.02
N GLN A 233 -11.54 7.56 12.77
CA GLN A 233 -12.91 7.32 13.28
C GLN A 233 -13.15 7.79 14.71
N GLN A 234 -12.11 7.93 15.53
CA GLN A 234 -12.27 8.26 16.96
C GLN A 234 -11.55 9.54 17.36
N TYR A 235 -10.28 9.71 16.94
CA TYR A 235 -9.45 10.82 17.42
C TYR A 235 -9.66 12.12 16.63
N LEU A 236 -9.39 12.10 15.33
CA LEU A 236 -9.45 13.26 14.45
C LEU A 236 -10.84 13.90 14.35
N PRO A 237 -11.97 13.16 14.37
CA PRO A 237 -13.31 13.76 14.34
C PRO A 237 -13.60 14.77 15.48
N ARG A 238 -12.79 14.79 16.55
CA ARG A 238 -12.85 15.81 17.60
C ARG A 238 -12.43 17.20 17.11
N TYR A 239 -11.60 17.27 16.08
CA TYR A 239 -10.91 18.48 15.63
C TYR A 239 -11.13 18.82 14.15
N VAL A 240 -11.40 17.82 13.33
CA VAL A 240 -11.62 17.97 11.88
C VAL A 240 -12.90 17.25 11.46
N ASP A 241 -13.52 17.71 10.39
CA ASP A 241 -14.50 16.97 9.63
C ASP A 241 -13.76 16.10 8.61
N VAL A 242 -14.12 14.82 8.55
CA VAL A 242 -13.54 13.84 7.63
C VAL A 242 -14.56 13.56 6.54
N SER A 243 -14.20 13.84 5.29
CA SER A 243 -15.00 13.49 4.12
C SER A 243 -14.17 12.68 3.14
N GLN A 244 -14.75 12.18 2.06
CA GLN A 244 -14.02 11.46 1.01
C GLN A 244 -14.10 12.20 -0.32
N ASP A 245 -13.01 12.14 -1.08
CA ASP A 245 -12.96 12.58 -2.47
C ASP A 245 -13.57 11.52 -3.42
N PRO A 246 -13.73 11.82 -4.72
CA PRO A 246 -14.24 10.84 -5.70
C PRO A 246 -13.40 9.58 -5.85
N PHE A 247 -12.14 9.60 -5.40
CA PHE A 247 -11.22 8.46 -5.39
C PHE A 247 -11.18 7.74 -4.03
N ARG A 248 -12.11 8.06 -3.12
CA ARG A 248 -12.25 7.51 -1.77
C ARG A 248 -11.06 7.81 -0.86
N GLN A 249 -10.33 8.88 -1.13
CA GLN A 249 -9.30 9.40 -0.23
C GLN A 249 -9.94 10.32 0.79
N ASN A 250 -9.54 10.18 2.06
CA ASN A 250 -10.04 11.04 3.12
C ASN A 250 -9.51 12.47 2.94
N ILE A 251 -10.41 13.44 2.96
CA ILE A 251 -10.14 14.87 3.05
C ILE A 251 -10.44 15.33 4.47
N TYR A 252 -9.52 16.08 5.05
CA TYR A 252 -9.63 16.60 6.41
C TYR A 252 -9.88 18.12 6.37
N ALA A 253 -11.03 18.55 6.88
CA ALA A 253 -11.37 19.96 7.02
C ALA A 253 -11.37 20.36 8.49
N ARG A 254 -10.54 21.32 8.90
CA ARG A 254 -10.46 21.75 10.30
C ARG A 254 -11.77 22.39 10.76
N LYS A 255 -12.28 21.96 11.92
CA LYS A 255 -13.45 22.58 12.55
C LYS A 255 -13.12 24.00 13.00
N PRO A 256 -14.04 24.97 12.85
CA PRO A 256 -13.81 26.35 13.28
C PRO A 256 -13.36 26.44 14.75
N GLY A 257 -12.21 27.07 15.00
CA GLY A 257 -11.67 27.26 16.35
C GLY A 257 -11.06 26.01 16.99
N ALA A 258 -10.98 24.87 16.29
CA ALA A 258 -10.39 23.65 16.84
C ALA A 258 -8.91 23.86 17.21
N ALA A 259 -8.55 23.63 18.46
CA ALA A 259 -7.18 23.68 18.95
C ALA A 259 -6.92 22.47 19.83
N LEU A 260 -5.65 22.06 19.90
CA LEU A 260 -5.25 20.94 20.74
C LEU A 260 -5.40 21.30 22.22
N ASP A 261 -6.11 20.46 22.98
CA ASP A 261 -6.11 20.54 24.43
C ASP A 261 -4.71 20.17 24.98
N PRO A 262 -4.06 20.99 25.81
CA PRO A 262 -2.76 20.68 26.41
C PRO A 262 -2.70 19.34 27.18
N GLN A 263 -3.84 18.83 27.65
CA GLN A 263 -3.95 17.54 28.33
C GLN A 263 -4.19 16.37 27.38
N ASP A 264 -4.51 16.62 26.11
CA ASP A 264 -4.75 15.56 25.14
C ASP A 264 -3.46 14.83 24.80
N ARG A 265 -3.34 13.59 25.31
CA ARG A 265 -2.24 12.67 25.02
C ARG A 265 -2.52 11.77 23.83
N GLY A 266 -3.73 11.77 23.27
CA GLY A 266 -4.04 11.05 22.03
C GLY A 266 -3.20 11.55 20.86
N ILE A 267 -2.76 12.81 20.90
CA ILE A 267 -1.85 13.37 19.91
C ILE A 267 -0.57 12.54 19.77
N ASP A 268 -0.02 12.01 20.86
CA ASP A 268 1.20 11.19 20.80
C ASP A 268 0.98 9.87 20.06
N LEU A 269 -0.20 9.28 20.20
CA LEU A 269 -0.58 8.07 19.46
C LEU A 269 -0.83 8.39 17.97
N LEU A 270 -1.42 9.55 17.65
CA LEU A 270 -1.57 10.01 16.26
C LEU A 270 -0.20 10.20 15.59
N LEU A 271 0.75 10.85 16.28
CA LEU A 271 2.11 11.05 15.76
C LEU A 271 2.86 9.72 15.59
N TYR A 272 2.63 8.76 16.50
CA TYR A 272 3.15 7.40 16.36
C TYR A 272 2.57 6.69 15.14
N ALA A 273 1.24 6.77 14.93
CA ALA A 273 0.57 6.21 13.75
C ALA A 273 1.13 6.81 12.45
N ALA A 274 1.26 8.14 12.39
CA ALA A 274 1.85 8.85 11.25
C ALA A 274 3.27 8.37 10.94
N THR A 275 4.10 8.17 11.98
CA THR A 275 5.47 7.67 11.83
C THR A 275 5.51 6.26 11.25
N LEU A 276 4.64 5.36 11.71
CA LEU A 276 4.56 4.00 11.17
C LEU A 276 4.10 3.99 9.71
N ILE A 277 3.08 4.79 9.37
CA ILE A 277 2.61 4.93 7.98
C ILE A 277 3.75 5.41 7.09
N LEU A 278 4.41 6.50 7.44
CA LEU A 278 5.47 7.11 6.63
C LEU A 278 6.71 6.22 6.46
N ARG A 279 6.94 5.27 7.36
CA ARG A 279 8.12 4.39 7.36
C ARG A 279 7.87 3.02 6.75
N HIS A 280 6.65 2.50 6.84
CA HIS A 280 6.37 1.09 6.55
C HIS A 280 5.29 0.86 5.52
N GLU A 281 4.41 1.84 5.25
CA GLU A 281 3.45 1.72 4.17
C GLU A 281 4.05 2.16 2.83
N PRO A 282 3.51 1.67 1.71
CA PRO A 282 3.95 2.08 0.38
C PRO A 282 3.77 3.59 0.12
N GLY A 283 4.46 4.09 -0.90
CA GLY A 283 4.46 5.51 -1.27
C GLY A 283 3.09 6.19 -1.36
N TYR A 284 2.05 5.49 -1.82
CA TYR A 284 0.69 6.04 -1.94
C TYR A 284 0.02 6.36 -0.59
N ALA A 285 0.48 5.76 0.53
CA ALA A 285 -0.06 6.02 1.87
C ALA A 285 0.62 7.21 2.56
N ARG A 286 1.71 7.74 1.99
CA ARG A 286 2.44 8.89 2.56
C ARG A 286 1.57 10.13 2.76
N PRO A 287 0.65 10.52 1.85
CA PRO A 287 -0.23 11.66 2.07
C PRO A 287 -1.05 11.55 3.36
N THR A 288 -1.50 10.34 3.73
CA THR A 288 -2.22 10.11 4.99
C THR A 288 -1.34 10.39 6.20
N GLY A 289 -0.15 9.80 6.24
CA GLY A 289 0.79 9.98 7.35
C GLY A 289 1.26 11.44 7.48
N LEU A 290 1.55 12.11 6.36
CA LEU A 290 1.90 13.52 6.34
C LEU A 290 0.72 14.40 6.79
N GLY A 291 -0.48 14.12 6.29
CA GLY A 291 -1.71 14.82 6.67
C GLY A 291 -1.98 14.75 8.18
N PHE A 292 -1.74 13.61 8.82
CA PHE A 292 -1.84 13.51 10.28
C PHE A 292 -0.87 14.45 11.02
N LEU A 293 0.38 14.56 10.55
CA LEU A 293 1.36 15.48 11.12
C LEU A 293 0.99 16.95 10.87
N GLU A 294 0.50 17.28 9.69
CA GLU A 294 0.07 18.63 9.33
C GLU A 294 -1.15 19.06 10.15
N ILE A 295 -2.16 18.20 10.31
CA ILE A 295 -3.30 18.45 11.20
C ILE A 295 -2.81 18.67 12.63
N ALA A 296 -1.95 17.79 13.15
CA ALA A 296 -1.40 17.93 14.49
C ALA A 296 -0.64 19.26 14.69
N ARG A 297 0.17 19.68 13.71
CA ARG A 297 0.86 20.98 13.71
C ARG A 297 -0.15 22.13 13.74
N ASP A 298 -1.17 22.08 12.88
CA ASP A 298 -2.15 23.15 12.72
C ASP A 298 -3.08 23.28 13.95
N LEU A 299 -3.23 22.20 14.72
CA LEU A 299 -3.88 22.21 16.04
C LEU A 299 -2.99 22.76 17.16
N GLY A 300 -1.69 22.94 16.91
CA GLY A 300 -0.73 23.55 17.86
C GLY A 300 0.30 22.58 18.44
N SER A 301 0.46 21.36 17.90
CA SER A 301 1.47 20.41 18.39
C SER A 301 2.89 20.85 18.02
N ALA A 302 3.66 21.27 19.03
CA ALA A 302 5.08 21.61 18.86
C ALA A 302 5.91 20.40 18.39
N ARG A 303 5.55 19.19 18.85
CA ARG A 303 6.23 17.95 18.42
C ARG A 303 5.99 17.66 16.95
N ALA A 304 4.77 17.85 16.44
CA ALA A 304 4.47 17.69 15.02
C ALA A 304 5.23 18.71 14.16
N ALA A 305 5.30 19.96 14.60
CA ALA A 305 6.09 21.00 13.94
C ALA A 305 7.59 20.63 13.87
N ALA A 306 8.16 20.15 14.98
CA ALA A 306 9.54 19.66 15.03
C ALA A 306 9.75 18.46 14.09
N MET A 307 8.83 17.50 14.07
CA MET A 307 8.93 16.32 13.18
C MET A 307 8.93 16.70 11.70
N LEU A 308 8.11 17.67 11.30
CA LEU A 308 8.09 18.17 9.93
C LEU A 308 9.38 18.91 9.55
N ALA A 309 10.00 19.61 10.50
CA ALA A 309 11.24 20.35 10.27
C ALA A 309 12.50 19.46 10.29
N GLU A 310 12.59 18.55 11.25
CA GLU A 310 13.82 17.84 11.63
C GLU A 310 13.77 16.33 11.33
N GLY A 311 12.58 15.79 11.01
CA GLY A 311 12.34 14.35 10.88
C GLY A 311 11.75 13.73 12.14
N SER A 312 11.37 12.46 12.07
CA SER A 312 10.60 11.78 13.14
C SER A 312 11.41 11.52 14.42
N GLY A 313 12.74 11.57 14.35
CA GLY A 313 13.65 11.12 15.40
C GLY A 313 13.79 9.59 15.51
N ALA A 314 13.20 8.82 14.58
CA ALA A 314 13.31 7.36 14.56
C ALA A 314 14.71 6.83 14.18
N HIS A 315 15.56 7.69 13.63
CA HIS A 315 16.93 7.38 13.26
C HIS A 315 17.91 8.17 14.15
N PRO A 316 19.04 7.58 14.56
CA PRO A 316 20.08 8.30 15.29
C PRO A 316 20.60 9.51 14.51
N ALA A 317 20.98 10.58 15.21
CA ALA A 317 21.43 11.83 14.58
C ALA A 317 22.67 11.62 13.69
N GLU A 318 23.56 10.70 14.08
CA GLU A 318 24.74 10.30 13.31
C GLU A 318 24.40 9.60 11.99
N CYS A 319 23.18 9.05 11.87
CA CYS A 319 22.67 8.48 10.63
C CYS A 319 22.06 9.55 9.72
N THR A 320 21.38 10.55 10.30
CA THR A 320 20.62 11.57 9.56
C THR A 320 21.41 12.83 9.24
N ARG A 321 22.63 13.00 9.78
CA ARG A 321 23.50 14.13 9.48
C ARG A 321 24.95 13.72 9.25
N LEU A 322 25.60 14.35 8.29
CA LEU A 322 27.04 14.23 8.02
C LEU A 322 27.54 15.60 7.55
N THR A 323 28.46 16.21 8.28
CA THR A 323 29.06 17.50 7.88
C THR A 323 30.56 17.45 8.11
N ASP A 324 31.35 17.68 7.06
CA ASP A 324 32.81 17.76 7.09
C ASP A 324 33.34 18.78 6.06
N GLU A 325 34.66 18.84 5.81
CA GLU A 325 35.23 19.76 4.82
C GLU A 325 34.86 19.46 3.36
N LEU A 326 34.37 18.25 3.06
CA LEU A 326 34.02 17.79 1.72
C LEU A 326 32.53 17.93 1.42
N VAL A 327 31.67 17.64 2.41
CA VAL A 327 30.22 17.54 2.22
C VAL A 327 29.40 18.05 3.40
N ASP A 328 28.15 18.38 3.12
CA ASP A 328 27.11 18.62 4.12
C ASP A 328 25.83 17.88 3.71
N CYS A 329 25.46 16.87 4.48
CA CYS A 329 24.32 16.00 4.23
C CYS A 329 23.37 16.02 5.43
N ALA A 330 22.07 16.06 5.15
CA ALA A 330 21.01 15.95 6.13
C ALA A 330 19.85 15.14 5.55
N ALA A 331 19.10 14.43 6.40
CA ALA A 331 17.94 13.65 5.98
C ALA A 331 16.73 13.90 6.88
N ASN A 332 15.55 13.96 6.26
CA ASN A 332 14.26 14.07 6.91
C ASN A 332 13.36 12.96 6.36
N ASP A 333 13.06 11.97 7.20
CA ASP A 333 12.29 10.77 6.86
C ASP A 333 10.79 11.05 6.74
N VAL A 334 10.28 12.00 7.53
CA VAL A 334 8.90 12.50 7.42
C VAL A 334 8.62 13.04 6.03
N LEU A 335 9.54 13.86 5.49
CA LEU A 335 9.42 14.45 4.15
C LEU A 335 10.07 13.60 3.05
N ALA A 336 10.63 12.43 3.39
CA ALA A 336 11.46 11.59 2.50
C ALA A 336 12.41 12.43 1.64
N THR A 337 13.15 13.34 2.30
CA THR A 337 14.05 14.28 1.63
C THR A 337 15.45 14.13 2.18
N VAL A 338 16.43 14.06 1.29
CA VAL A 338 17.86 14.09 1.60
C VAL A 338 18.44 15.39 1.04
N THR A 339 19.10 16.19 1.85
CA THR A 339 19.85 17.37 1.39
C THR A 339 21.32 16.99 1.27
N ILE A 340 21.94 17.33 0.15
CA ILE A 340 23.38 17.08 -0.09
C ILE A 340 23.99 18.34 -0.67
N ALA A 341 25.03 18.85 -0.03
CA ALA A 341 25.87 19.92 -0.55
C ALA A 341 27.31 19.43 -0.67
N ILE A 342 27.82 19.37 -1.90
CA ILE A 342 29.23 19.10 -2.18
C ILE A 342 30.00 20.41 -2.01
N ARG A 343 30.93 20.43 -1.04
CA ARG A 343 31.80 21.58 -0.76
C ARG A 343 33.04 21.54 -1.63
N GLN A 344 33.56 20.33 -1.91
CA GLN A 344 34.71 20.10 -2.76
C GLN A 344 34.41 19.02 -3.79
N GLU A 345 34.52 19.35 -5.07
CA GLU A 345 34.25 18.45 -6.21
C GLU A 345 35.35 17.39 -6.35
N THR A 346 35.34 16.40 -5.46
CA THR A 346 36.33 15.33 -5.38
C THR A 346 35.62 13.97 -5.35
N PRO A 347 36.25 12.89 -5.84
CA PRO A 347 35.68 11.55 -5.73
C PRO A 347 35.27 11.18 -4.29
N ALA A 348 36.08 11.58 -3.31
CA ALA A 348 35.84 11.32 -1.89
C ALA A 348 34.54 11.96 -1.38
N ALA A 349 34.19 13.16 -1.84
CA ALA A 349 32.93 13.82 -1.48
C ALA A 349 31.70 13.03 -1.97
N TYR A 350 31.76 12.54 -3.21
CA TYR A 350 30.70 11.71 -3.78
C TYR A 350 30.58 10.35 -3.10
N VAL A 351 31.71 9.67 -2.82
CA VAL A 351 31.72 8.41 -2.06
C VAL A 351 31.06 8.59 -0.70
N ARG A 352 31.46 9.60 0.08
CA ARG A 352 30.88 9.88 1.40
C ARG A 352 29.38 10.15 1.34
N SER A 353 28.94 10.90 0.33
CA SER A 353 27.51 11.19 0.11
C SER A 353 26.72 9.91 -0.21
N LEU A 354 27.27 9.02 -1.05
CA LEU A 354 26.65 7.75 -1.39
C LEU A 354 26.60 6.78 -0.20
N GLU A 355 27.66 6.71 0.60
CA GLU A 355 27.73 5.92 1.83
C GLU A 355 26.70 6.43 2.86
N PHE A 356 26.54 7.74 2.98
CA PHE A 356 25.52 8.37 3.82
C PHE A 356 24.11 7.90 3.44
N ILE A 357 23.73 8.01 2.16
CA ILE A 357 22.41 7.55 1.68
C ILE A 357 22.25 6.04 1.86
N THR A 358 23.29 5.26 1.54
CA THR A 358 23.26 3.79 1.64
C THR A 358 23.01 3.35 3.08
N ARG A 359 23.68 3.98 4.04
CA ARG A 359 23.48 3.73 5.47
C ARG A 359 22.07 4.12 5.94
N LEU A 360 21.54 5.24 5.45
CA LEU A 360 20.16 5.67 5.72
C LEU A 360 19.13 4.63 5.23
N LEU A 361 19.22 4.22 3.97
CA LEU A 361 18.32 3.22 3.39
C LEU A 361 18.38 1.90 4.16
N ARG A 362 19.59 1.43 4.51
CA ARG A 362 19.76 0.23 5.35
C ARG A 362 19.19 0.36 6.76
N ALA A 363 19.10 1.59 7.29
CA ALA A 363 18.46 1.87 8.57
C ALA A 363 16.91 1.97 8.46
N GLY A 364 16.34 1.77 7.27
CA GLY A 364 14.91 1.82 7.01
C GLY A 364 14.37 3.23 6.76
N PHE A 365 15.19 4.11 6.17
CA PHE A 365 14.71 5.36 5.57
C PHE A 365 13.83 5.05 4.35
N PRO A 366 12.80 5.87 4.04
CA PRO A 366 11.94 5.64 2.87
C PRO A 366 12.73 5.47 1.57
N ALA A 367 12.43 4.42 0.81
CA ALA A 367 13.11 4.14 -0.45
C ALA A 367 12.62 5.06 -1.58
N GLY A 368 11.37 5.52 -1.55
CA GLY A 368 10.87 6.61 -2.39
C GLY A 368 11.16 7.98 -1.77
N TYR A 369 12.26 8.60 -2.20
CA TYR A 369 12.73 9.87 -1.65
C TYR A 369 13.23 10.82 -2.76
N ARG A 370 13.51 12.06 -2.39
CA ARG A 370 14.15 13.06 -3.26
C ARG A 370 15.42 13.64 -2.64
N ILE A 371 16.32 14.13 -3.49
CA ILE A 371 17.51 14.88 -3.08
C ILE A 371 17.33 16.35 -3.42
N ALA A 372 17.58 17.22 -2.44
CA ALA A 372 17.89 18.63 -2.66
C ALA A 372 19.42 18.78 -2.78
N PHE A 373 19.92 19.08 -3.98
CA PHE A 373 21.34 18.94 -4.30
C PHE A 373 22.02 20.28 -4.56
N LYS A 374 23.15 20.56 -3.91
CA LYS A 374 24.01 21.72 -4.18
C LYS A 374 25.41 21.26 -4.58
N SER A 375 25.88 21.66 -5.77
CA SER A 375 27.19 21.31 -6.32
C SER A 375 27.55 22.31 -7.43
N THR A 376 28.84 22.51 -7.68
CA THR A 376 29.32 23.34 -8.79
C THR A 376 29.39 22.54 -10.09
N ALA A 377 29.54 21.22 -10.02
CA ALA A 377 29.48 20.32 -11.16
C ALA A 377 28.04 20.14 -11.68
N ARG A 378 27.88 20.09 -13.01
CA ARG A 378 26.57 19.96 -13.66
C ARG A 378 26.61 18.95 -14.79
N HIS A 379 26.60 17.67 -14.45
CA HIS A 379 26.50 16.56 -15.38
C HIS A 379 25.11 15.92 -15.35
N TYR A 380 24.75 15.30 -16.47
CA TYR A 380 23.56 14.47 -16.63
C TYR A 380 23.96 13.26 -17.47
N LEU A 381 23.29 12.13 -17.28
CA LEU A 381 23.53 10.95 -18.10
C LEU A 381 23.23 11.23 -19.57
N PRO A 382 23.94 10.58 -20.50
CA PRO A 382 23.76 10.77 -21.95
C PRO A 382 22.48 10.09 -22.49
N VAL A 383 21.38 10.15 -21.75
CA VAL A 383 20.09 9.54 -22.08
C VAL A 383 19.04 10.64 -22.23
N LYS A 384 18.60 10.88 -23.47
CA LYS A 384 17.61 11.91 -23.77
C LYS A 384 16.23 11.50 -23.24
N GLY A 385 15.51 12.45 -22.65
CA GLY A 385 14.14 12.25 -22.15
C GLY A 385 14.03 12.09 -20.63
N LEU A 386 15.13 11.83 -19.93
CA LEU A 386 15.15 11.81 -18.47
C LEU A 386 14.83 13.19 -17.86
N ALA A 387 14.21 13.20 -16.68
CA ALA A 387 14.07 14.42 -15.88
C ALA A 387 15.45 15.04 -15.61
N ARG A 388 15.56 16.37 -15.74
CA ARG A 388 16.77 17.12 -15.38
C ARG A 388 16.66 17.65 -13.96
N SER A 389 16.64 16.73 -13.00
CA SER A 389 16.43 17.02 -11.60
C SER A 389 17.73 17.02 -10.79
N ASP A 390 17.60 17.36 -9.50
CA ASP A 390 18.69 17.30 -8.53
C ASP A 390 19.15 15.85 -8.26
N MET A 391 18.22 14.88 -8.22
CA MET A 391 18.56 13.45 -8.13
C MET A 391 19.44 13.03 -9.29
N HIS A 392 18.99 13.33 -10.53
CA HIS A 392 19.74 12.98 -11.72
C HIS A 392 21.13 13.63 -11.71
N ARG A 393 21.21 14.93 -11.36
CA ARG A 393 22.49 15.65 -11.30
C ARG A 393 23.45 15.03 -10.29
N PHE A 394 22.99 14.66 -9.10
CA PHE A 394 23.84 14.05 -8.07
C PHE A 394 24.46 12.74 -8.57
N PHE A 395 23.65 11.78 -9.04
CA PHE A 395 24.16 10.49 -9.48
C PHE A 395 25.00 10.58 -10.77
N ALA A 396 24.65 11.46 -11.70
CA ALA A 396 25.44 11.68 -12.91
C ALA A 396 26.80 12.32 -12.61
N ASN A 397 26.87 13.24 -11.64
CA ASN A 397 28.13 13.79 -11.16
C ASN A 397 28.98 12.71 -10.49
N ALA A 398 28.41 11.91 -9.59
CA ALA A 398 29.12 10.83 -8.91
C ALA A 398 29.70 9.81 -9.92
N ALA A 399 28.94 9.48 -10.97
CA ALA A 399 29.35 8.55 -12.01
C ALA A 399 30.56 9.02 -12.83
N GLN A 400 30.88 10.33 -12.85
CA GLN A 400 32.09 10.85 -13.52
C GLN A 400 33.38 10.36 -12.85
N HIS A 401 33.30 9.82 -11.63
CA HIS A 401 34.45 9.37 -10.86
C HIS A 401 34.44 7.84 -10.74
N PRO A 402 35.34 7.12 -11.45
CA PRO A 402 35.45 5.66 -11.35
C PRO A 402 35.64 5.16 -9.91
N GLN A 403 36.33 5.94 -9.07
CA GLN A 403 36.55 5.62 -7.65
C GLN A 403 35.26 5.61 -6.82
N ALA A 404 34.17 6.21 -7.33
CA ALA A 404 32.87 6.22 -6.66
C ALA A 404 31.94 5.09 -7.13
N HIS A 405 32.32 4.32 -8.16
CA HIS A 405 31.42 3.32 -8.78
C HIS A 405 31.02 2.20 -7.82
N ASP A 406 31.89 1.77 -6.92
CA ASP A 406 31.54 0.75 -5.92
C ASP A 406 30.55 1.27 -4.88
N ALA A 407 30.72 2.52 -4.43
CA ALA A 407 29.75 3.18 -3.54
C ALA A 407 28.41 3.40 -4.25
N LEU A 408 28.44 3.73 -5.55
CA LEU A 408 27.26 3.91 -6.38
C LEU A 408 26.50 2.59 -6.59
N GLN A 409 27.21 1.47 -6.75
CA GLN A 409 26.61 0.14 -6.79
C GLN A 409 26.01 -0.24 -5.44
N ALA A 410 26.74 -0.02 -4.34
CA ALA A 410 26.25 -0.32 -2.99
C ALA A 410 24.97 0.46 -2.67
N TYR A 411 24.90 1.73 -3.11
CA TYR A 411 23.71 2.54 -3.07
C TYR A 411 22.57 1.91 -3.90
N ALA A 412 22.82 1.59 -5.18
CA ALA A 412 21.79 1.04 -6.06
C ALA A 412 21.18 -0.25 -5.49
N CYS A 413 22.01 -1.16 -4.97
CA CYS A 413 21.54 -2.38 -4.30
C CYS A 413 20.67 -2.12 -3.06
N ALA A 414 20.87 -1.00 -2.36
CA ALA A 414 20.06 -0.63 -1.19
C ALA A 414 18.75 0.08 -1.58
N ALA A 415 18.76 0.81 -2.72
CA ALA A 415 17.68 1.67 -3.16
C ALA A 415 16.64 0.96 -4.05
N ILE A 416 17.08 -0.01 -4.86
CA ILE A 416 16.21 -0.74 -5.78
C ILE A 416 15.28 -1.65 -4.98
N GLN A 417 14.00 -1.27 -4.94
CA GLN A 417 12.92 -2.03 -4.32
C GLN A 417 11.67 -1.93 -5.21
N PRO A 418 10.85 -2.98 -5.33
CA PRO A 418 9.58 -2.90 -6.06
C PRO A 418 8.73 -1.73 -5.57
N TYR A 419 8.12 -1.00 -6.50
CA TYR A 419 7.14 0.05 -6.21
C TYR A 419 7.65 1.23 -5.36
N GLU A 420 8.96 1.51 -5.40
CA GLU A 420 9.57 2.65 -4.71
C GLU A 420 10.23 3.58 -5.73
N TRP A 421 9.65 4.77 -5.94
CA TRP A 421 10.07 5.73 -6.96
C TRP A 421 10.68 7.00 -6.35
N TYR A 422 11.58 7.64 -7.10
CA TYR A 422 12.01 8.99 -6.77
C TYR A 422 10.84 9.97 -6.85
N THR A 423 10.80 10.94 -5.92
CA THR A 423 9.69 11.89 -5.78
C THR A 423 9.98 13.27 -6.38
N ASP A 424 10.92 13.34 -7.32
CA ASP A 424 11.36 14.59 -7.97
C ASP A 424 10.96 14.70 -9.45
N ALA A 425 10.22 13.72 -9.97
CA ALA A 425 9.67 13.71 -11.32
C ALA A 425 8.36 12.93 -11.38
N GLU A 426 7.41 13.41 -12.18
CA GLU A 426 6.08 12.81 -12.35
C GLU A 426 5.91 12.14 -13.73
N ALA A 427 4.87 11.31 -13.85
CA ALA A 427 4.41 10.69 -15.10
C ALA A 427 5.53 9.94 -15.85
N GLU A 428 5.67 10.15 -17.17
CA GLU A 428 6.65 9.45 -18.04
C GLU A 428 8.12 9.60 -17.60
N LYS A 429 8.41 10.52 -16.67
CA LYS A 429 9.76 10.76 -16.16
C LYS A 429 9.97 10.25 -14.73
N ALA A 430 8.91 9.79 -14.06
CA ALA A 430 9.02 9.09 -12.79
C ALA A 430 9.90 7.85 -13.01
N CYS A 431 10.72 7.51 -12.02
CA CYS A 431 11.54 6.32 -12.12
C CYS A 431 11.89 5.72 -10.75
N LEU A 432 12.12 4.41 -10.76
CA LEU A 432 12.44 3.60 -9.59
C LEU A 432 13.67 4.15 -8.87
N SER A 433 13.67 4.05 -7.56
CA SER A 433 14.87 4.34 -6.79
C SER A 433 16.02 3.44 -7.23
N GLY A 434 17.18 4.07 -7.48
CA GLY A 434 18.36 3.42 -8.06
C GLY A 434 18.51 3.56 -9.59
N THR A 435 17.50 4.02 -10.34
CA THR A 435 17.55 4.11 -11.83
C THR A 435 18.81 4.81 -12.34
N TYR A 436 19.10 6.03 -11.87
CA TYR A 436 20.26 6.79 -12.38
C TYR A 436 21.60 6.08 -12.08
N ALA A 437 21.72 5.41 -10.94
CA ALA A 437 22.93 4.67 -10.58
C ALA A 437 23.10 3.41 -11.46
N ALA A 438 22.04 2.62 -11.63
CA ALA A 438 22.05 1.44 -12.49
C ALA A 438 22.35 1.80 -13.95
N PHE A 439 21.73 2.86 -14.46
CA PHE A 439 21.96 3.35 -15.82
C PHE A 439 23.39 3.84 -16.02
N ALA A 440 23.91 4.64 -15.10
CA ALA A 440 25.27 5.16 -15.18
C ALA A 440 26.31 4.04 -15.19
N LEU A 441 26.19 3.10 -14.25
CA LEU A 441 27.11 1.97 -14.11
C LEU A 441 27.01 1.00 -15.30
N GLY A 442 25.79 0.74 -15.77
CA GLY A 442 25.55 -0.12 -16.93
C GLY A 442 26.09 0.43 -18.24
N LEU A 443 26.28 1.75 -18.36
CA LEU A 443 26.97 2.37 -19.50
C LEU A 443 28.49 2.46 -19.32
N ALA A 444 28.98 2.39 -18.08
CA ALA A 444 30.39 2.56 -17.78
C ALA A 444 31.20 1.27 -17.97
N ASP A 445 30.66 0.12 -17.51
CA ASP A 445 31.42 -1.13 -17.47
C ASP A 445 30.50 -2.38 -17.53
N ALA A 446 30.89 -3.35 -18.35
CA ALA A 446 30.24 -4.66 -18.46
C ALA A 446 30.22 -5.45 -17.14
N SER A 447 31.19 -5.22 -16.24
CA SER A 447 31.21 -5.82 -14.89
C SER A 447 29.96 -5.47 -14.06
N ARG A 448 29.27 -4.37 -14.42
CA ARG A 448 28.06 -3.87 -13.74
C ARG A 448 26.76 -4.37 -14.36
N PHE A 449 26.81 -5.17 -15.42
CA PHE A 449 25.61 -5.68 -16.10
C PHE A 449 24.69 -6.52 -15.19
N ALA A 450 25.24 -7.21 -14.19
CA ALA A 450 24.43 -7.93 -13.22
C ALA A 450 23.49 -6.99 -12.43
N LEU A 451 23.99 -5.81 -12.03
CA LEU A 451 23.18 -4.78 -11.37
C LEU A 451 22.10 -4.25 -12.32
N LEU A 452 22.45 -3.99 -13.58
CA LEU A 452 21.50 -3.49 -14.56
C LEU A 452 20.36 -4.49 -14.83
N ARG A 453 20.67 -5.79 -14.94
CA ARG A 453 19.64 -6.83 -15.07
C ARG A 453 18.75 -6.90 -13.84
N HIS A 454 19.34 -6.87 -12.65
CA HIS A 454 18.58 -6.81 -11.40
C HIS A 454 17.63 -5.61 -11.35
N TYR A 455 18.10 -4.42 -11.75
CA TYR A 455 17.25 -3.24 -11.90
C TYR A 455 16.10 -3.49 -12.87
N MET A 456 16.37 -4.02 -14.07
CA MET A 456 15.33 -4.30 -15.07
C MET A 456 14.30 -5.31 -14.55
N ASP A 457 14.69 -6.29 -13.76
CA ASP A 457 13.72 -7.23 -13.17
C ASP A 457 12.71 -6.53 -12.23
N GLN A 458 13.09 -5.40 -11.62
CA GLN A 458 12.22 -4.61 -10.74
C GLN A 458 11.45 -3.50 -11.45
N VAL A 459 11.71 -3.25 -12.74
CA VAL A 459 10.99 -2.21 -13.49
C VAL A 459 9.54 -2.61 -13.68
N ASP A 460 8.65 -1.73 -13.23
CA ASP A 460 7.23 -1.72 -13.55
C ASP A 460 7.02 -0.87 -14.81
N ASP A 461 6.86 -1.54 -15.95
CA ASP A 461 6.71 -0.92 -17.26
C ASP A 461 5.29 -0.41 -17.54
N GLU A 462 4.33 -0.61 -16.62
CA GLU A 462 3.02 0.04 -16.63
C GLU A 462 3.11 1.48 -16.09
N HIS A 463 3.97 1.70 -15.08
CA HIS A 463 4.09 2.98 -14.38
C HIS A 463 5.38 3.77 -14.69
N GLN A 464 6.32 3.20 -15.46
CA GLN A 464 7.58 3.82 -15.85
C GLN A 464 7.96 3.54 -17.31
N SER A 465 8.50 4.54 -18.02
CA SER A 465 8.98 4.38 -19.42
C SER A 465 10.41 4.89 -19.68
N VAL A 466 11.14 5.36 -18.66
CA VAL A 466 12.52 5.88 -18.85
C VAL A 466 13.51 4.83 -19.36
N GLN A 467 13.23 3.54 -19.11
CA GLN A 467 14.00 2.41 -19.61
C GLN A 467 14.02 2.33 -21.13
N ASP A 468 12.98 2.81 -21.84
CA ASP A 468 12.97 2.80 -23.31
C ASP A 468 14.12 3.62 -23.89
N ARG A 469 14.32 4.81 -23.31
CA ARG A 469 15.37 5.73 -23.71
C ARG A 469 16.74 5.17 -23.37
N TYR A 470 16.86 4.57 -22.20
CA TYR A 470 18.09 3.93 -21.77
C TYR A 470 18.48 2.75 -22.66
N THR A 471 17.54 1.82 -22.92
CA THR A 471 17.78 0.63 -23.74
C THR A 471 18.27 1.01 -25.13
N ALA A 472 17.72 2.07 -25.74
CA ALA A 472 18.22 2.56 -27.02
C ALA A 472 19.69 3.01 -26.93
N VAL A 473 20.05 3.79 -25.91
CA VAL A 473 21.44 4.25 -25.69
C VAL A 473 22.37 3.07 -25.37
N PHE A 474 21.92 2.11 -24.56
CA PHE A 474 22.67 0.90 -24.25
C PHE A 474 23.02 0.11 -25.51
N LEU A 475 22.04 -0.12 -26.39
CA LEU A 475 22.26 -0.82 -27.66
C LEU A 475 23.14 -0.02 -28.64
N GLU A 476 23.03 1.30 -28.65
CA GLU A 476 23.92 2.14 -29.46
C GLU A 476 25.37 2.14 -28.92
N HIS A 477 25.54 2.10 -27.61
CA HIS A 477 26.85 2.18 -26.97
C HIS A 477 27.60 0.84 -26.95
N HIS A 478 26.94 -0.24 -26.53
CA HIS A 478 27.55 -1.56 -26.38
C HIS A 478 27.30 -2.50 -27.55
N GLY A 479 26.32 -2.19 -28.42
CA GLY A 479 25.86 -3.13 -29.44
C GLY A 479 25.17 -4.36 -28.86
N LEU A 480 24.70 -5.23 -29.75
CA LEU A 480 24.29 -6.58 -29.40
C LEU A 480 25.45 -7.52 -29.77
N THR A 481 26.07 -8.11 -28.76
CA THR A 481 27.26 -8.96 -28.85
C THR A 481 27.09 -10.15 -27.93
N PRO A 482 27.92 -11.20 -28.02
CA PRO A 482 27.86 -12.33 -27.09
C PRO A 482 27.87 -11.92 -25.61
N ASP A 483 28.64 -10.90 -25.25
CA ASP A 483 28.78 -10.43 -23.86
C ASP A 483 27.59 -9.56 -23.40
N THR A 484 26.86 -8.95 -24.34
CA THR A 484 25.77 -8.00 -24.03
C THR A 484 24.39 -8.59 -24.22
N VAL A 485 24.24 -9.73 -24.91
CA VAL A 485 22.93 -10.34 -25.25
C VAL A 485 22.02 -10.53 -24.05
N SER A 486 22.51 -11.13 -22.95
CA SER A 486 21.67 -11.39 -21.77
C SER A 486 21.14 -10.09 -21.17
N THR A 487 21.97 -9.06 -21.08
CA THR A 487 21.59 -7.74 -20.56
C THR A 487 20.67 -7.01 -21.51
N ALA A 488 20.93 -7.07 -22.81
CA ALA A 488 20.07 -6.48 -23.84
C ALA A 488 18.67 -7.10 -23.81
N VAL A 489 18.55 -8.42 -23.65
CA VAL A 489 17.25 -9.10 -23.49
C VAL A 489 16.53 -8.61 -22.25
N ALA A 490 17.21 -8.49 -21.10
CA ALA A 490 16.61 -7.95 -19.88
C ALA A 490 16.08 -6.51 -20.07
N CYS A 491 16.86 -5.64 -20.73
CA CYS A 491 16.45 -4.28 -21.08
C CYS A 491 15.25 -4.26 -22.05
N LEU A 492 15.33 -5.05 -23.12
CA LEU A 492 14.30 -5.11 -24.17
C LEU A 492 13.00 -5.74 -23.67
N ARG A 493 13.05 -6.64 -22.69
CA ARG A 493 11.85 -7.23 -22.05
C ARG A 493 10.99 -6.15 -21.38
N ARG A 494 11.62 -5.16 -20.75
CA ARG A 494 10.96 -4.09 -19.98
C ARG A 494 10.66 -2.81 -20.76
N CYS A 495 11.02 -2.78 -22.03
CA CYS A 495 10.63 -1.66 -22.87
C CYS A 495 9.09 -1.60 -23.00
N THR A 496 8.54 -0.42 -23.25
CA THR A 496 7.13 -0.21 -23.58
C THR A 496 6.91 -0.26 -25.10
N ASP A 497 5.66 -0.15 -25.55
CA ASP A 497 5.33 -0.02 -26.98
C ASP A 497 5.89 1.28 -27.60
N GLY A 498 6.28 2.26 -26.77
CA GLY A 498 6.92 3.50 -27.19
C GLY A 498 8.40 3.36 -27.58
N PHE A 499 9.01 2.20 -27.35
CA PHE A 499 10.43 1.97 -27.63
C PHE A 499 10.79 2.15 -29.11
N LYS A 500 11.94 2.77 -29.36
CA LYS A 500 12.49 2.97 -30.70
C LYS A 500 13.93 2.47 -30.75
N LEU A 501 14.17 1.53 -31.65
CA LEU A 501 15.49 0.99 -31.93
C LEU A 501 16.41 2.10 -32.51
N PRO A 502 17.70 2.14 -32.13
CA PRO A 502 18.64 3.11 -32.71
C PRO A 502 18.75 2.97 -34.23
N ALA A 503 18.86 4.10 -34.94
CA ALA A 503 18.83 4.11 -36.40
C ALA A 503 19.96 3.32 -37.09
N ARG A 504 21.10 3.14 -36.40
CA ARG A 504 22.27 2.40 -36.90
C ARG A 504 22.41 1.00 -36.29
N PHE A 505 21.39 0.50 -35.61
CA PHE A 505 21.43 -0.82 -35.00
C PHE A 505 21.28 -1.92 -36.05
N ALA A 506 22.21 -2.89 -36.04
CA ALA A 506 22.18 -4.09 -36.87
C ALA A 506 22.77 -5.26 -36.10
N VAL A 507 22.27 -6.46 -36.38
CA VAL A 507 22.81 -7.73 -35.85
C VAL A 507 23.13 -8.60 -37.06
N ASP A 508 24.41 -8.70 -37.38
CA ASP A 508 24.86 -9.35 -38.61
C ASP A 508 25.74 -10.57 -38.37
N ASP A 509 25.92 -11.01 -37.13
CA ASP A 509 26.74 -12.17 -36.79
C ASP A 509 25.89 -13.37 -36.30
N ALA A 510 26.25 -14.57 -36.76
CA ALA A 510 25.50 -15.80 -36.48
C ALA A 510 25.59 -16.24 -35.01
N GLN A 511 26.68 -15.90 -34.32
CA GLN A 511 26.92 -16.28 -32.92
C GLN A 511 25.96 -15.53 -31.99
N THR A 512 25.89 -14.20 -32.11
CA THR A 512 24.96 -13.35 -31.35
C THR A 512 23.52 -13.72 -31.63
N LEU A 513 23.14 -14.03 -32.88
CA LEU A 513 21.80 -14.48 -33.21
C LEU A 513 21.45 -15.81 -32.53
N THR A 514 22.41 -16.74 -32.47
CA THR A 514 22.26 -18.00 -31.75
C THR A 514 22.07 -17.75 -30.25
N LEU A 515 22.93 -16.94 -29.64
CA LEU A 515 22.86 -16.60 -28.22
C LEU A 515 21.58 -15.85 -27.86
N LEU A 516 21.08 -14.99 -28.75
CA LEU A 516 19.79 -14.33 -28.58
C LEU A 516 18.64 -15.34 -28.60
N ALA A 517 18.66 -16.29 -29.53
CA ALA A 517 17.65 -17.33 -29.60
C ALA A 517 17.67 -18.24 -28.37
N ASP A 518 18.85 -18.58 -27.87
CA ASP A 518 19.05 -19.35 -26.64
C ASP A 518 18.53 -18.57 -25.41
N ALA A 519 18.94 -17.32 -25.25
CA ALA A 519 18.51 -16.47 -24.14
C ALA A 519 16.98 -16.27 -24.10
N LEU A 520 16.32 -16.20 -25.26
CA LEU A 520 14.85 -16.14 -25.34
C LEU A 520 14.17 -17.49 -25.11
N ALA A 521 14.83 -18.61 -25.40
CA ALA A 521 14.33 -19.95 -25.14
C ALA A 521 14.42 -20.33 -23.66
N ASP A 522 15.44 -19.83 -22.96
CA ASP A 522 15.69 -20.09 -21.54
C ASP A 522 14.79 -19.29 -20.59
N LEU A 523 13.91 -18.43 -21.13
CA LEU A 523 12.96 -17.67 -20.32
C LEU A 523 11.94 -18.57 -19.60
N PRO A 524 11.46 -18.17 -18.41
CA PRO A 524 10.42 -18.88 -17.68
C PRO A 524 9.18 -19.12 -18.56
N GLU A 525 8.58 -20.31 -18.45
CA GLU A 525 7.46 -20.75 -19.31
C GLU A 525 6.30 -19.75 -19.35
N HIS A 526 5.95 -19.18 -18.20
CA HIS A 526 4.84 -18.23 -18.05
C HIS A 526 5.03 -16.89 -18.80
N GLU A 527 6.27 -16.53 -19.14
CA GLU A 527 6.59 -15.28 -19.85
C GLU A 527 7.16 -15.50 -21.25
N ARG A 528 7.68 -16.69 -21.54
CA ARG A 528 8.48 -17.01 -22.71
C ARG A 528 7.84 -16.54 -24.02
N ALA A 529 6.60 -16.96 -24.28
CA ALA A 529 5.94 -16.66 -25.55
C ALA A 529 5.74 -15.15 -25.74
N HIS A 530 5.30 -14.44 -24.69
CA HIS A 530 5.06 -13.00 -24.75
C HIS A 530 6.36 -12.21 -24.91
N VAL A 531 7.36 -12.46 -24.06
CA VAL A 531 8.65 -11.74 -24.08
C VAL A 531 9.41 -12.03 -25.38
N ARG A 532 9.39 -13.28 -25.87
CA ARG A 532 10.02 -13.65 -27.16
C ARG A 532 9.40 -12.88 -28.31
N ALA A 533 8.07 -12.82 -28.39
CA ALA A 533 7.38 -12.04 -29.42
C ALA A 533 7.73 -10.55 -29.33
N HIS A 534 7.79 -10.00 -28.12
CA HIS A 534 8.04 -8.58 -27.87
C HIS A 534 9.46 -8.15 -28.23
N VAL A 535 10.46 -8.87 -27.72
CA VAL A 535 11.88 -8.62 -28.02
C VAL A 535 12.15 -8.77 -29.51
N ARG A 536 11.59 -9.81 -30.15
CA ARG A 536 11.69 -10.03 -31.59
C ARG A 536 11.09 -8.88 -32.38
N ALA A 537 9.88 -8.44 -32.03
CA ALA A 537 9.20 -7.35 -32.71
C ALA A 537 9.99 -6.05 -32.63
N ARG A 538 10.65 -5.78 -31.49
CA ARG A 538 11.48 -4.58 -31.28
C ARG A 538 12.77 -4.59 -32.08
N LEU A 539 13.42 -5.74 -32.21
CA LEU A 539 14.69 -5.88 -32.90
C LEU A 539 14.53 -5.99 -34.43
N PHE A 540 13.55 -6.78 -34.88
CA PHE A 540 13.44 -7.18 -36.30
C PHE A 540 12.13 -6.75 -36.96
N GLY A 541 11.19 -6.17 -36.21
CA GLY A 541 9.85 -5.85 -36.68
C GLY A 541 8.95 -7.08 -36.77
N SER A 542 7.96 -7.03 -37.67
CA SER A 542 6.99 -8.12 -37.81
C SER A 542 7.62 -9.43 -38.26
N ASP A 543 6.96 -10.54 -37.97
CA ASP A 543 7.40 -11.90 -38.35
C ASP A 543 7.66 -12.03 -39.86
N LYS A 544 6.88 -11.31 -40.68
CA LYS A 544 7.09 -11.22 -42.13
C LYS A 544 8.44 -10.60 -42.49
N LYS A 545 8.88 -9.57 -41.75
CA LYS A 545 10.19 -8.93 -41.93
C LYS A 545 11.31 -9.87 -41.50
N LEU A 546 11.19 -10.51 -40.35
CA LEU A 546 12.19 -11.47 -39.87
C LEU A 546 12.30 -12.69 -40.79
N ALA A 547 11.18 -13.24 -41.28
CA ALA A 547 11.18 -14.33 -42.26
C ALA A 547 11.77 -13.90 -43.62
N ALA A 548 11.62 -12.63 -44.00
CA ALA A 548 12.29 -12.08 -45.18
C ALA A 548 13.80 -11.93 -44.97
N LEU A 549 14.25 -11.55 -43.78
CA LEU A 549 15.66 -11.51 -43.40
C LEU A 549 16.28 -12.91 -43.43
N ALA A 550 15.63 -13.91 -42.81
CA ALA A 550 16.10 -15.29 -42.80
C ALA A 550 16.24 -15.89 -44.21
N ARG A 551 15.34 -15.55 -45.14
CA ARG A 551 15.40 -16.00 -46.55
C ARG A 551 16.56 -15.39 -47.34
N LYS A 552 17.03 -14.20 -46.95
CA LYS A 552 18.13 -13.47 -47.61
C LYS A 552 19.48 -13.70 -46.95
N ALA A 553 19.50 -14.34 -45.78
CA ALA A 553 20.70 -14.61 -45.02
C ALA A 553 21.49 -15.80 -45.61
N ASP A 554 22.80 -15.81 -45.37
CA ASP A 554 23.65 -16.97 -45.60
C ASP A 554 23.28 -18.15 -44.68
N ASP A 555 23.82 -19.33 -44.99
CA ASP A 555 23.49 -20.57 -44.28
C ASP A 555 23.79 -20.50 -42.77
N ALA A 556 24.84 -19.77 -42.37
CA ALA A 556 25.23 -19.62 -40.97
C ALA A 556 24.21 -18.80 -40.16
N ARG A 557 23.62 -17.76 -40.76
CA ARG A 557 22.64 -16.88 -40.10
C ARG A 557 21.19 -17.32 -40.27
N LYS A 558 20.90 -18.08 -41.32
CA LYS A 558 19.54 -18.54 -41.61
C LYS A 558 18.94 -19.38 -40.48
N ALA A 559 19.69 -20.34 -39.95
CA ALA A 559 19.23 -21.21 -38.87
C ALA A 559 18.83 -20.45 -37.59
N PRO A 560 19.68 -19.58 -37.00
CA PRO A 560 19.30 -18.86 -35.79
C PRO A 560 18.17 -17.84 -36.02
N LEU A 561 18.08 -17.22 -37.21
CA LEU A 561 16.95 -16.33 -37.54
C LEU A 561 15.61 -17.08 -37.61
N LEU A 562 15.61 -18.32 -38.10
CA LEU A 562 14.41 -19.17 -38.10
C LEU A 562 14.04 -19.62 -36.68
N ARG A 563 15.03 -19.92 -35.83
CA ARG A 563 14.77 -20.23 -34.41
C ARG A 563 14.01 -19.10 -33.73
N LEU A 564 14.37 -17.84 -33.96
CA LEU A 564 13.64 -16.69 -33.40
C LEU A 564 12.15 -16.60 -33.80
N LEU A 565 11.73 -17.29 -34.87
CA LEU A 565 10.32 -17.38 -35.29
C LEU A 565 9.56 -18.53 -34.63
N GLU A 566 10.25 -19.47 -33.99
CA GLU A 566 9.60 -20.54 -33.23
C GLU A 566 8.77 -19.95 -32.07
N PRO A 567 7.64 -20.58 -31.71
CA PRO A 567 6.74 -20.09 -30.67
C PRO A 567 7.37 -20.04 -29.28
#